data_AF-A0A1V5QYJ4-F1
#
_entry.id   AF-A0A1V5QYJ4-F1
#
_cell.length_a   1.000
_cell.length_b   1.000
_cell.length_c   1.000
_cell.angle_alpha   90.00
_cell.angle_beta   90.00
_cell.angle_gamma   90.00
#
_symmetry.space_group_name_H-M   'P 1'
#
loop_
_entity.id
_entity.type
_entity.pdbx_description
1 polymer ?
#
loop_
_entity_poly.entity_id
_entity_poly.type
_entity_poly.pdbx_seq_one_letter_code
_entity_poly.pdbx_strand_id
1 'polypeptide(L)'
;MKARASEPASAPTLETERAIQEVDPLLKPLLVLGGRPECMADLQALPPAWWEGLEGAPILQALLDAEGDASLLPEPVLAVLRRLQAAWAPKDEAELVPERIFLSLERAYVMRELQTLKRQMDEPVVQSDPALRDSVERRLAGLLERQRMLERRRRGGRIP
;
A
#
# COMPACT_ATOMS: atom_id res chain seq x y z
N MET A 1 26.06 -27.31 32.81
CA MET A 1 25.82 -26.11 31.99
C MET A 1 25.47 -26.56 30.57
N LYS A 2 24.19 -26.56 30.19
CA LYS A 2 23.77 -26.89 28.82
C LYS A 2 23.94 -25.65 27.95
N ALA A 3 24.82 -25.73 26.96
CA ALA A 3 24.90 -24.75 25.88
C ALA A 3 23.55 -24.73 25.16
N ARG A 4 22.87 -23.57 25.19
CA ARG A 4 21.76 -23.31 24.26
C ARG A 4 22.41 -23.20 22.88
N ALA A 5 22.24 -24.26 22.08
CA ALA A 5 22.46 -24.18 20.65
C ALA A 5 21.52 -23.09 20.12
N SER A 6 22.10 -22.03 19.57
CA SER A 6 21.35 -21.08 18.75
C SER A 6 20.70 -21.87 17.61
N GLU A 7 19.37 -21.87 17.56
CA GLU A 7 18.64 -22.35 16.39
C GLU A 7 19.16 -21.59 15.16
N PRO A 8 19.56 -22.29 14.08
CA PRO A 8 19.90 -21.62 12.84
C PRO A 8 18.64 -20.89 12.35
N ALA A 9 18.79 -19.63 11.95
CA ALA A 9 17.74 -18.87 11.27
C ALA A 9 17.15 -19.76 10.16
N SER A 10 15.89 -20.20 10.32
CA SER A 10 15.24 -21.12 9.40
C SER A 10 15.38 -20.58 7.97
N ALA A 11 15.85 -21.45 7.07
CA ALA A 11 15.82 -21.17 5.65
C ALA A 11 14.40 -20.74 5.24
N PRO A 12 14.26 -19.77 4.31
CA PRO A 12 12.94 -19.31 3.88
C PRO A 12 12.12 -20.52 3.40
N THR A 13 10.92 -20.67 3.96
CA THR A 13 10.00 -21.69 3.45
C THR A 13 9.54 -21.27 2.05
N LEU A 14 9.30 -22.25 1.17
CA LEU A 14 8.71 -21.99 -0.15
C LEU A 14 7.40 -21.21 -0.04
N GLU A 15 6.67 -21.40 1.05
CA GLU A 15 5.43 -20.68 1.37
C GLU A 15 5.68 -19.19 1.63
N THR A 16 6.75 -18.84 2.37
CA THR A 16 7.14 -17.44 2.60
C THR A 16 7.53 -16.75 1.30
N GLU A 17 8.29 -17.42 0.43
CA GLU A 17 8.69 -16.83 -0.86
C GLU A 17 7.50 -16.63 -1.80
N ARG A 18 6.57 -17.57 -1.81
CA ARG A 18 5.31 -17.44 -2.56
C ARG A 18 4.45 -16.29 -2.03
N ALA A 19 4.26 -16.19 -0.72
CA ALA A 19 3.50 -15.11 -0.10
C ALA A 19 4.08 -13.73 -0.50
N ILE A 20 5.41 -13.59 -0.54
CA ILE A 20 6.09 -12.35 -0.97
C ILE A 20 5.86 -12.03 -2.44
N GLN A 21 5.82 -13.05 -3.30
CA GLN A 21 5.54 -12.86 -4.73
C GLN A 21 4.11 -12.39 -4.95
N GLU A 22 3.17 -12.90 -4.14
CA GLU A 22 1.75 -12.55 -4.19
C GLU A 22 1.46 -11.13 -3.68
N VAL A 23 2.29 -10.57 -2.77
CA VAL A 23 2.14 -9.15 -2.36
C VAL A 23 2.21 -8.21 -3.56
N ASP A 24 1.26 -7.29 -3.65
CA ASP A 24 1.19 -6.26 -4.68
C ASP A 24 2.48 -5.39 -4.66
N PRO A 25 3.08 -5.09 -5.83
CA PRO A 25 4.28 -4.26 -5.90
C PRO A 25 4.17 -2.89 -5.22
N LEU A 26 2.97 -2.31 -5.13
CA LEU A 26 2.72 -1.05 -4.43
C LEU A 26 2.79 -1.20 -2.92
N LEU A 27 2.48 -2.38 -2.37
CA LEU A 27 2.52 -2.63 -0.93
C LEU A 27 3.92 -2.98 -0.43
N LYS A 28 4.77 -3.61 -1.24
CA LYS A 28 6.14 -3.97 -0.86
C LYS A 28 6.94 -2.80 -0.24
N PRO A 29 7.03 -1.61 -0.86
CA PRO A 29 7.71 -0.48 -0.24
C PRO A 29 7.03 0.01 1.04
N LEU A 30 5.71 -0.04 1.15
CA LEU A 30 4.99 0.33 2.39
C LEU A 30 5.33 -0.62 3.54
N LEU A 31 5.36 -1.92 3.27
CA LEU A 31 5.71 -2.95 4.26
C LEU A 31 7.17 -2.79 4.74
N VAL A 32 8.06 -2.35 3.85
CA VAL A 32 9.44 -2.01 4.22
C VAL A 32 9.47 -0.74 5.08
N LEU A 33 8.71 0.31 4.73
CA LEU A 33 8.58 1.53 5.55
C LEU A 33 7.99 1.24 6.93
N GLY A 34 7.05 0.31 7.07
CA GLY A 34 6.46 0.00 8.38
C GLY A 34 7.42 -0.68 9.36
N GLY A 35 8.59 -1.13 8.89
CA GLY A 35 9.71 -1.51 9.77
C GLY A 35 10.50 -0.31 10.32
N ARG A 36 10.17 0.92 9.92
CA ARG A 36 10.81 2.17 10.34
C ARG A 36 9.86 2.91 11.29
N PRO A 37 10.17 3.01 12.59
CA PRO A 37 9.30 3.68 13.56
C PRO A 37 8.94 5.12 13.17
N GLU A 38 9.87 5.84 12.55
CA GLU A 38 9.68 7.22 12.11
C GLU A 38 8.63 7.37 10.99
N CYS A 39 8.30 6.30 10.25
CA CYS A 39 7.29 6.33 9.19
C CYS A 39 5.91 5.84 9.65
N MET A 40 5.79 5.30 10.88
CA MET A 40 4.56 4.63 11.33
C MET A 40 3.36 5.58 11.41
N ALA A 41 3.56 6.78 11.94
CA ALA A 41 2.50 7.78 12.04
C ALA A 41 1.93 8.15 10.66
N ASP A 42 2.80 8.33 9.66
CA ASP A 42 2.37 8.65 8.30
C ASP A 42 1.68 7.46 7.62
N LEU A 43 2.16 6.23 7.87
CA LEU A 43 1.53 5.01 7.38
C LEU A 43 0.12 4.81 7.95
N GLN A 44 -0.07 5.05 9.26
CA GLN A 44 -1.39 5.00 9.91
C GLN A 44 -2.34 6.08 9.38
N ALA A 45 -1.82 7.21 8.91
CA ALA A 45 -2.61 8.28 8.32
C ALA A 45 -3.08 7.99 6.88
N LEU A 46 -2.59 6.92 6.24
CA LEU A 46 -3.01 6.56 4.89
C LEU A 46 -4.46 6.08 4.86
N PRO A 47 -5.31 6.62 3.96
CA PRO A 47 -6.68 6.14 3.81
C PRO A 47 -6.73 4.64 3.47
N PRO A 48 -7.45 3.80 4.24
CA PRO A 48 -7.49 2.35 4.01
C PRO A 48 -7.91 1.95 2.59
N ALA A 49 -8.88 2.68 2.03
CA ALA A 49 -9.36 2.49 0.65
C ALA A 49 -8.24 2.49 -0.42
N TRP A 50 -7.08 3.08 -0.13
CA TRP A 50 -5.96 3.11 -1.07
C TRP A 50 -5.26 1.75 -1.22
N TRP A 51 -5.32 0.90 -0.21
CA TRP A 51 -4.53 -0.31 -0.12
C TRP A 51 -5.31 -1.57 0.28
N GLU A 52 -6.48 -1.48 0.91
CA GLU A 52 -7.26 -2.64 1.38
C GLU A 52 -7.63 -3.65 0.27
N GLY A 53 -7.79 -3.17 -0.97
CA GLY A 53 -8.08 -4.02 -2.13
C GLY A 53 -6.86 -4.59 -2.84
N LEU A 54 -5.65 -4.39 -2.31
CA LEU A 54 -4.40 -4.89 -2.91
C LEU A 54 -3.98 -6.22 -2.28
N GLU A 55 -3.37 -7.09 -3.08
CA GLU A 55 -2.84 -8.36 -2.60
C GLU A 55 -1.75 -8.13 -1.54
N GLY A 56 -1.88 -8.78 -0.39
CA GLY A 56 -1.03 -8.53 0.78
C GLY A 56 -1.54 -7.44 1.73
N ALA A 57 -2.72 -6.85 1.51
CA ALA A 57 -3.34 -5.90 2.45
C ALA A 57 -3.43 -6.41 3.90
N PRO A 58 -3.76 -7.69 4.19
CA PRO A 58 -3.79 -8.20 5.56
C PRO A 58 -2.44 -8.12 6.29
N ILE A 59 -1.33 -8.20 5.56
CA ILE A 59 0.03 -8.07 6.12
C ILE A 59 0.27 -6.62 6.56
N LEU A 60 -0.14 -5.65 5.72
CA LEU A 60 -0.05 -4.24 6.07
C LEU A 60 -0.97 -3.90 7.24
N GLN A 61 -2.21 -4.40 7.25
CA GLN A 61 -3.14 -4.22 8.37
C GLN A 61 -2.54 -4.75 9.68
N ALA A 62 -2.01 -5.97 9.69
CA ALA A 62 -1.38 -6.54 10.88
C ALA A 62 -0.19 -5.69 11.38
N LEU A 63 0.60 -5.14 10.46
CA LEU A 63 1.70 -4.24 10.79
C LEU A 63 1.22 -2.92 11.42
N LEU A 64 0.14 -2.34 10.89
CA LEU A 64 -0.48 -1.12 11.43
C LEU A 64 -1.12 -1.34 12.80
N ASP A 65 -1.81 -2.47 12.98
CA ASP A 65 -2.44 -2.87 14.26
C ASP A 65 -1.41 -3.10 15.36
N ALA A 66 -0.22 -3.60 14.99
CA ALA A 66 0.90 -3.76 15.89
C ALA A 66 1.72 -2.46 16.09
N GLU A 67 1.34 -1.36 15.43
CA GLU A 67 2.11 -0.10 15.44
C GLU A 67 3.59 -0.29 15.05
N GLY A 68 3.88 -1.28 14.21
CA GLY A 68 5.26 -1.65 13.83
C GLY A 68 6.00 -2.51 14.87
N ASP A 69 5.39 -2.85 16.00
CA ASP A 69 5.99 -3.75 16.98
C ASP A 69 5.99 -5.19 16.47
N ALA A 70 7.15 -5.61 15.98
CA ALA A 70 7.38 -6.95 15.47
C ALA A 70 7.10 -8.07 16.49
N SER A 71 7.11 -7.78 17.79
CA SER A 71 6.82 -8.76 18.84
C SER A 71 5.32 -9.11 18.94
N LEU A 72 4.45 -8.25 18.41
CA LEU A 72 3.01 -8.44 18.37
C LEU A 72 2.52 -9.12 17.09
N LEU A 73 3.42 -9.33 16.12
CA LEU A 73 3.08 -9.89 14.82
C LEU A 73 3.02 -11.43 14.84
N PRO A 74 2.06 -12.04 14.12
CA PRO A 74 2.08 -13.47 13.86
C PRO A 74 3.37 -13.88 13.11
N GLU A 75 3.97 -15.02 13.47
CA GLU A 75 5.22 -15.48 12.87
C GLU A 75 5.19 -15.55 11.32
N PRO A 76 4.11 -15.99 10.65
CA PRO A 76 4.05 -15.98 9.18
C PRO A 76 4.17 -14.58 8.58
N VAL A 77 3.55 -13.57 9.22
CA VAL A 77 3.62 -12.16 8.80
C VAL A 77 5.03 -11.63 9.03
N LEU A 78 5.60 -11.92 10.19
CA LEU A 78 6.94 -11.51 10.56
C LEU A 78 8.01 -12.10 9.62
N ALA A 79 7.86 -13.37 9.22
CA ALA A 79 8.75 -14.02 8.25
C ALA A 79 8.72 -13.33 6.88
N VAL A 80 7.52 -12.97 6.39
CA VAL A 80 7.35 -12.22 5.14
C VAL A 80 8.00 -10.84 5.23
N LEU A 81 7.76 -10.10 6.31
CA LEU A 81 8.34 -8.76 6.52
C LEU A 81 9.85 -8.79 6.59
N ARG A 82 10.43 -9.69 7.41
CA ARG A 82 11.89 -9.86 7.53
C ARG A 82 12.55 -10.13 6.19
N ARG A 83 11.93 -10.97 5.37
CA ARG A 83 12.45 -11.32 4.05
C ARG A 83 12.31 -10.18 3.04
N LEU A 84 11.18 -9.45 3.05
CA LEU A 84 11.00 -8.24 2.25
C LEU A 84 12.04 -7.18 2.61
N GLN A 85 12.24 -6.92 3.91
CA GLN A 85 13.24 -5.98 4.41
C GLN A 85 14.66 -6.42 4.02
N ALA A 86 15.01 -7.70 4.17
CA ALA A 86 16.30 -8.21 3.73
C ALA A 86 16.52 -8.07 2.21
N ALA A 87 15.48 -8.27 1.40
CA ALA A 87 15.55 -8.08 -0.05
C ALA A 87 15.67 -6.60 -0.46
N TRP A 88 15.21 -5.68 0.39
CA TRP A 88 15.26 -4.24 0.16
C TRP A 88 16.44 -3.53 0.86
N ALA A 89 17.11 -4.18 1.81
CA ALA A 89 18.31 -3.67 2.46
C ALA A 89 19.43 -3.18 1.51
N PRO A 90 19.71 -3.81 0.34
CA PRO A 90 20.71 -3.30 -0.59
C PRO A 90 20.21 -2.15 -1.48
N LYS A 91 18.91 -1.80 -1.44
CA LYS A 91 18.35 -0.69 -2.20
C LYS A 91 18.63 0.62 -1.48
N ASP A 92 19.01 1.64 -2.25
CA ASP A 92 19.38 2.95 -1.74
C ASP A 92 18.21 3.60 -0.96
N GLU A 93 18.52 4.38 0.08
CA GLU A 93 17.53 5.18 0.81
C GLU A 93 16.74 6.11 -0.14
N ALA A 94 17.35 6.49 -1.27
CA ALA A 94 16.70 7.24 -2.34
C ALA A 94 15.48 6.51 -2.98
N GLU A 95 15.37 5.18 -2.84
CA GLU A 95 14.21 4.39 -3.26
C GLU A 95 13.10 4.33 -2.21
N LEU A 96 13.42 4.60 -0.94
CA LEU A 96 12.50 4.53 0.20
C LEU A 96 12.13 5.91 0.74
N VAL A 97 11.75 6.81 -0.18
CA VAL A 97 11.22 8.14 0.16
C VAL A 97 9.72 8.03 0.43
N PRO A 98 9.25 8.21 1.69
CA PRO A 98 7.85 7.98 2.06
C PRO A 98 6.87 8.74 1.19
N GLU A 99 7.12 10.02 0.92
CA GLU A 99 6.24 10.87 0.12
C GLU A 99 6.08 10.34 -1.31
N ARG A 100 7.14 9.81 -1.92
CA ARG A 100 7.08 9.23 -3.28
C ARG A 100 6.28 7.94 -3.29
N ILE A 101 6.41 7.13 -2.23
CA ILE A 101 5.70 5.87 -2.07
C ILE A 101 4.20 6.15 -1.88
N PHE A 102 3.84 7.07 -0.98
CA PHE A 102 2.45 7.45 -0.73
C PHE A 102 1.79 8.08 -1.94
N LEU A 103 2.50 8.97 -2.66
CA LEU A 103 2.00 9.54 -3.92
C LEU A 103 1.76 8.46 -4.99
N SER A 104 2.59 7.42 -5.03
CA SER A 104 2.42 6.31 -5.98
C SER A 104 1.19 5.48 -5.65
N LEU A 105 0.99 5.18 -4.37
CA LEU A 105 -0.19 4.47 -3.88
C LEU A 105 -1.48 5.26 -4.15
N GLU A 106 -1.50 6.56 -3.82
CA GLU A 106 -2.65 7.44 -4.08
C GLU A 106 -2.99 7.52 -5.56
N ARG A 107 -1.98 7.65 -6.43
CA ARG A 107 -2.19 7.66 -7.89
C ARG A 107 -2.80 6.36 -8.38
N ALA A 108 -2.31 5.22 -7.88
CA ALA A 108 -2.88 3.93 -8.24
C ALA A 108 -4.35 3.83 -7.81
N TYR A 109 -4.67 4.26 -6.59
CA TYR A 109 -6.04 4.33 -6.10
C TYR A 109 -6.93 5.20 -6.99
N VAL A 110 -6.54 6.44 -7.26
CA VAL A 110 -7.31 7.37 -8.10
C VAL A 110 -7.54 6.78 -9.49
N MET A 111 -6.54 6.12 -10.08
CA MET A 111 -6.69 5.48 -11.38
C MET A 111 -7.70 4.33 -11.37
N ARG A 112 -7.67 3.46 -10.34
CA ARG A 112 -8.65 2.38 -10.18
C ARG A 112 -10.06 2.95 -10.01
N GLU A 113 -10.23 3.92 -9.15
CA GLU A 113 -11.54 4.55 -8.91
C GLU A 113 -12.07 5.26 -10.16
N LEU A 114 -11.23 5.97 -10.91
CA LEU A 114 -11.61 6.56 -12.19
C LEU A 114 -12.09 5.51 -13.19
N GLN A 115 -11.45 4.35 -13.25
CA GLN A 115 -11.88 3.25 -14.12
C GLN A 115 -13.22 2.67 -13.65
N THR A 116 -13.40 2.48 -12.34
CA THR A 116 -14.66 2.00 -11.75
C THR A 116 -15.80 2.95 -12.05
N LEU A 117 -15.65 4.25 -11.78
CA LEU A 117 -16.71 5.24 -12.03
C LEU A 117 -17.04 5.36 -13.52
N LYS A 118 -16.03 5.26 -14.41
CA LYS A 118 -16.28 5.26 -15.86
C LYS A 118 -17.12 4.06 -16.29
N ARG A 119 -16.85 2.87 -15.74
CA ARG A 119 -17.70 1.68 -16.01
C ARG A 119 -19.11 1.86 -15.46
N GLN A 120 -19.24 2.45 -14.27
CA GLN A 120 -20.55 2.74 -13.67
C GLN A 120 -21.39 3.69 -14.53
N MET A 121 -20.76 4.67 -15.19
CA MET A 121 -21.47 5.57 -16.13
C MET A 121 -22.10 4.82 -17.31
N ASP A 122 -21.59 3.64 -17.67
CA ASP A 122 -22.13 2.81 -18.75
C ASP A 122 -23.23 1.86 -18.25
N GLU A 123 -23.49 1.77 -16.94
CA GLU A 123 -24.51 0.88 -16.38
C GLU A 123 -25.94 1.40 -16.66
N PRO A 124 -26.87 0.53 -17.09
CA PRO A 124 -28.24 0.95 -17.42
C PRO A 124 -28.97 1.66 -16.28
N VAL A 125 -28.73 1.22 -15.03
CA VAL A 125 -29.33 1.84 -13.84
C VAL A 125 -28.88 3.30 -13.68
N VAL A 126 -27.59 3.58 -13.88
CA VAL A 126 -27.02 4.93 -13.81
C VAL A 126 -27.52 5.79 -14.98
N GLN A 127 -27.70 5.22 -16.17
CA GLN A 127 -28.23 5.96 -17.32
C GLN A 127 -29.70 6.34 -17.15
N SER A 128 -30.49 5.51 -16.45
CA SER A 128 -31.92 5.71 -16.24
C SER A 128 -32.29 6.61 -15.05
N ASP A 129 -31.37 6.78 -14.09
CA ASP A 129 -31.57 7.60 -12.89
C ASP A 129 -30.69 8.87 -12.93
N PRO A 130 -31.29 10.06 -13.18
CA PRO A 130 -30.55 11.31 -13.23
C PRO A 130 -29.82 11.67 -11.93
N ALA A 131 -30.39 11.37 -10.76
CA ALA A 131 -29.77 11.71 -9.48
C ALA A 131 -28.54 10.83 -9.21
N LEU A 132 -28.63 9.54 -9.57
CA LEU A 132 -27.50 8.62 -9.51
C LEU A 132 -26.41 9.04 -10.50
N ARG A 133 -26.78 9.39 -11.73
CA ARG A 133 -25.85 9.91 -12.74
C ARG A 133 -25.10 11.15 -12.25
N ASP A 134 -25.82 12.15 -11.74
CA ASP A 134 -25.22 13.38 -11.21
C ASP A 134 -24.27 13.10 -10.02
N SER A 135 -24.56 12.07 -9.22
CA SER A 135 -23.68 11.63 -8.14
C SER A 135 -22.37 11.04 -8.69
N VAL A 136 -22.45 10.14 -9.68
CA VAL A 136 -21.28 9.53 -10.32
C VAL A 136 -20.45 10.59 -11.07
N GLU A 137 -21.09 11.50 -11.80
CA GLU A 137 -20.41 12.59 -12.52
C GLU A 137 -19.66 13.53 -11.58
N ARG A 138 -20.26 13.91 -10.43
CA ARG A 138 -19.56 14.71 -9.41
C ARG A 138 -18.35 13.99 -8.82
N ARG A 139 -18.47 12.70 -8.52
CA ARG A 139 -17.34 11.89 -8.02
C ARG A 139 -16.23 11.78 -9.07
N LEU A 140 -16.59 11.58 -10.34
CA LEU A 140 -15.65 11.53 -11.46
C LEU A 140 -14.89 12.85 -11.61
N ALA A 141 -15.60 13.99 -11.57
CA ALA A 141 -14.99 15.32 -11.63
C ALA A 141 -13.97 15.54 -10.49
N GLY A 142 -14.34 15.19 -9.26
CA GLY A 142 -13.45 15.29 -8.11
C GLY A 142 -12.19 14.43 -8.24
N LEU A 143 -12.31 13.20 -8.74
CA LEU A 143 -11.14 12.33 -8.97
C LEU A 143 -10.26 12.81 -10.12
N LEU A 144 -10.82 13.38 -11.19
CA LEU A 144 -10.04 13.98 -12.28
C LEU A 144 -9.25 15.20 -11.80
N GLU A 145 -9.82 16.01 -10.92
CA GLU A 145 -9.09 17.12 -10.29
C GLU A 145 -7.94 16.60 -9.42
N ARG A 146 -8.21 15.60 -8.59
CA ARG A 146 -7.19 14.94 -7.75
C ARG A 146 -6.07 14.33 -8.61
N GLN A 147 -6.40 13.69 -9.73
CA GLN A 147 -5.44 13.16 -10.69
C GLN A 147 -4.52 14.28 -11.22
N ARG A 148 -5.10 15.41 -11.67
CA ARG A 148 -4.33 16.57 -12.14
C ARG A 148 -3.42 17.12 -11.05
N MET A 149 -3.90 17.19 -9.81
CA MET A 149 -3.10 17.62 -8.66
C MET A 149 -1.88 16.70 -8.46
N LEU A 150 -2.08 15.39 -8.49
CA LEU A 150 -1.01 14.40 -8.34
C LEU A 150 0.00 14.46 -9.50
N GLU A 151 -0.47 14.69 -10.72
CA GLU A 151 0.42 14.89 -11.87
C GLU A 151 1.29 16.14 -11.73
N ARG A 152 0.74 17.24 -11.19
CA ARG A 152 1.52 18.46 -10.90
C ARG A 152 2.58 18.20 -9.82
N ARG A 153 2.22 17.55 -8.72
CA ARG A 153 3.16 17.16 -7.64
C ARG A 153 4.29 16.30 -8.18
N ARG A 154 3.98 15.33 -9.05
CA ARG A 154 5.00 14.47 -9.69
C ARG A 154 5.97 15.25 -10.57
N ARG A 155 5.51 16.30 -11.25
CA ARG A 155 6.34 17.14 -12.14
C ARG A 155 7.15 18.20 -11.36
N GLY A 156 7.15 18.18 -10.03
CA GLY A 156 7.80 19.20 -9.20
C GLY A 156 7.07 20.54 -9.17
N GLY A 157 5.80 20.58 -9.60
CA GLY A 157 5.00 21.81 -9.56
C GLY A 157 4.57 22.13 -8.14
N ARG A 158 5.06 23.25 -7.59
CA ARG A 158 4.45 23.91 -6.43
C ARG A 158 3.00 24.27 -6.78
N ILE A 159 2.06 23.85 -5.95
CA ILE A 159 0.70 24.40 -5.95
C ILE A 159 0.82 25.76 -5.21
N PRO A 160 0.27 26.85 -5.75
CA PRO A 160 0.27 28.15 -5.06
C PRO A 160 -0.45 28.09 -3.71
#